data_AF-A0A7X7L2C4-F1
#
_entry.id   AF-A0A7X7L2C4-F1
#
_cell.length_a   1.000
_cell.length_b   1.000
_cell.length_c   1.000
_cell.angle_alpha   90.00
_cell.angle_beta   90.00
_cell.angle_gamma   90.00
#
_symmetry.space_group_name_H-M   'P 1'
#
loop_
_entity.id
_entity.type
_entity.pdbx_description
1 polymer ?
#
loop_
_entity_poly.entity_id
_entity_poly.type
_entity_poly.pdbx_seq_one_letter_code
_entity_poly.pdbx_strand_id
1 'polypeptide(L)'
;MPNNMKSAVFVCWSMLVLVFARVVDLQAETGFKKAQLKYPRVQKAYHEKEAAMQHLFQQRNIPYPPRRIFLRAFKEEQQLEVWIQPKRNHRFELLKTYPICRLSGVLGPKRRRGDLQVPEGFYYINRFNPVSRFHLSLGINYPNKSDKILGAYGDLGGDIFLHGGCVTTGCLPVTDEYIKEIYILGVEAKQAGQKRIPVHIFPIRLKDQQPQAPPANSRQAPSENGSKIIRFVLAIIDRINIIFPTINFLELRGYLKDQMLPQQSFKGLSGFLANLRQGYDFFEAHRVPPAVNVDKNGVYSFRKRRLQRGLRSILKNNPIPPGKFLRKGARA
;
A
#
# COMPACT_ATOMS: atom_id res chain seq x y z
N MET A 1 -55.94 -37.25 -29.85
CA MET A 1 -55.39 -36.64 -28.62
C MET A 1 -53.88 -36.35 -28.80
N PRO A 2 -53.47 -35.12 -29.16
CA PRO A 2 -52.04 -34.76 -29.09
C PRO A 2 -51.75 -33.34 -28.56
N ASN A 3 -52.56 -32.81 -27.62
CA ASN A 3 -52.37 -31.45 -27.08
C ASN A 3 -51.77 -31.39 -25.66
N ASN A 4 -51.66 -32.51 -24.94
CA ASN A 4 -51.21 -32.49 -23.54
C ASN A 4 -49.68 -32.47 -23.35
N MET A 5 -48.90 -32.88 -24.33
CA MET A 5 -47.45 -33.02 -24.16
C MET A 5 -46.70 -31.69 -24.29
N LYS A 6 -47.21 -30.73 -25.09
CA LYS A 6 -46.61 -29.40 -25.26
C LYS A 6 -46.84 -28.50 -24.03
N SER A 7 -48.00 -28.60 -23.38
CA SER A 7 -48.30 -27.85 -22.16
C SER A 7 -47.49 -28.33 -20.95
N ALA A 8 -47.23 -29.64 -20.83
CA ALA A 8 -46.42 -30.18 -19.73
C ALA A 8 -44.95 -29.71 -19.79
N VAL A 9 -44.36 -29.64 -21.00
CA VAL A 9 -42.99 -29.15 -21.20
C VAL A 9 -42.89 -27.65 -20.90
N PHE A 10 -43.90 -26.85 -21.28
CA PHE A 10 -43.92 -25.41 -21.02
C PHE A 10 -44.08 -25.09 -19.52
N VAL A 11 -44.92 -25.85 -18.81
CA VAL A 11 -45.10 -25.72 -17.35
C VAL A 11 -43.84 -26.18 -16.59
N CYS A 12 -43.17 -27.24 -17.06
CA CYS A 12 -41.93 -27.69 -16.45
C CYS A 12 -40.77 -26.70 -16.68
N TRP A 13 -40.69 -26.09 -17.87
CA TRP A 13 -39.70 -25.06 -18.18
C TRP A 13 -39.97 -23.75 -17.43
N SER A 14 -41.22 -23.32 -17.29
CA SER A 14 -41.59 -22.12 -16.52
C SER A 14 -41.35 -22.32 -15.01
N MET A 15 -41.62 -23.51 -14.48
CA MET A 15 -41.27 -23.86 -13.09
C MET A 15 -39.74 -23.93 -12.90
N LEU A 16 -38.98 -24.45 -13.87
CA LEU A 16 -37.52 -24.49 -13.79
C LEU A 16 -36.92 -23.07 -13.82
N VAL A 17 -37.46 -22.16 -14.65
CA VAL A 17 -37.07 -20.75 -14.72
C VAL A 17 -37.42 -20.01 -13.42
N LEU A 18 -38.60 -20.27 -12.82
CA LEU A 18 -39.00 -19.70 -11.53
C LEU A 18 -38.13 -20.22 -10.37
N VAL A 19 -37.75 -21.50 -10.38
CA VAL A 19 -36.82 -22.08 -9.41
C VAL A 19 -35.41 -21.49 -9.61
N PHE A 20 -34.93 -21.33 -10.85
CA PHE A 20 -33.66 -20.66 -11.13
C PHE A 20 -33.66 -19.20 -10.69
N ALA A 21 -34.75 -18.46 -10.93
CA ALA A 21 -34.91 -17.07 -10.49
C ALA A 21 -34.90 -16.96 -8.95
N ARG A 22 -35.54 -17.90 -8.24
CA ARG A 22 -35.52 -17.97 -6.77
C ARG A 22 -34.13 -18.32 -6.20
N VAL A 23 -33.35 -19.15 -6.89
CA VAL A 23 -31.97 -19.51 -6.49
C VAL A 23 -31.01 -18.33 -6.66
N VAL A 24 -31.21 -17.48 -7.67
CA VAL A 24 -30.42 -16.25 -7.85
C VAL A 24 -30.73 -15.23 -6.73
N ASP A 25 -31.99 -15.11 -6.30
CA ASP A 25 -32.40 -14.22 -5.20
C ASP A 25 -31.86 -14.67 -3.83
N LEU A 26 -31.79 -15.99 -3.56
CA LEU A 26 -31.23 -16.50 -2.29
C LEU A 26 -29.73 -16.20 -2.11
N GLN A 27 -28.98 -15.92 -3.18
CA GLN A 27 -27.58 -15.52 -3.05
C GLN A 27 -27.43 -14.05 -2.63
N ALA A 28 -28.44 -13.19 -2.86
CA ALA A 28 -28.42 -11.79 -2.44
C ALA A 28 -28.54 -11.61 -0.91
N GLU A 29 -29.08 -12.61 -0.22
CA GLU A 29 -29.25 -12.66 1.24
C GLU A 29 -27.93 -12.77 2.05
N THR A 30 -26.78 -13.02 1.41
CA THR A 30 -25.50 -13.38 2.08
C THR A 30 -24.33 -12.42 1.81
N GLY A 31 -24.59 -11.16 1.43
CA GLY A 31 -23.57 -10.17 1.11
C GLY A 31 -22.69 -9.71 2.30
N PHE A 32 -21.41 -9.45 2.04
CA PHE A 32 -20.47 -8.87 3.03
C PHE A 32 -21.00 -7.55 3.61
N LYS A 33 -21.57 -6.67 2.78
CA LYS A 33 -22.19 -5.41 3.24
C LYS A 33 -23.34 -5.69 4.21
N LYS A 34 -24.25 -6.62 3.91
CA LYS A 34 -25.36 -7.01 4.79
C LYS A 34 -24.86 -7.51 6.15
N ALA A 35 -23.78 -8.30 6.16
CA ALA A 35 -23.15 -8.73 7.41
C ALA A 35 -22.58 -7.55 8.23
N GLN A 36 -21.98 -6.56 7.57
CA GLN A 36 -21.46 -5.35 8.23
C GLN A 36 -22.57 -4.42 8.74
N LEU A 37 -23.69 -4.33 8.02
CA LEU A 37 -24.86 -3.54 8.42
C LEU A 37 -25.61 -4.09 9.65
N LYS A 38 -25.21 -5.24 10.20
CA LYS A 38 -25.72 -5.72 11.51
C LYS A 38 -25.22 -4.89 12.69
N TYR A 39 -24.16 -4.11 12.49
CA TYR A 39 -23.54 -3.32 13.56
C TYR A 39 -24.05 -1.87 13.53
N PRO A 40 -24.58 -1.33 14.65
CA PRO A 40 -25.14 0.02 14.69
C PRO A 40 -24.18 1.12 14.23
N ARG A 41 -22.88 1.01 14.52
CA ARG A 41 -21.87 1.97 14.07
C ARG A 41 -21.70 1.99 12.55
N VAL A 42 -21.84 0.83 11.91
CA VAL A 42 -21.76 0.74 10.44
C VAL A 42 -23.03 1.34 9.83
N GLN A 43 -24.21 1.01 10.36
CA GLN A 43 -25.47 1.63 9.92
C GLN A 43 -25.41 3.16 10.02
N LYS A 44 -24.96 3.67 11.18
CA LYS A 44 -24.76 5.10 11.41
C LYS A 44 -23.79 5.72 10.42
N ALA A 45 -22.67 5.04 10.13
CA ALA A 45 -21.71 5.51 9.14
C ALA A 45 -22.36 5.68 7.75
N TYR A 46 -23.12 4.69 7.28
CA TYR A 46 -23.84 4.77 6.01
C TYR A 46 -24.88 5.90 6.01
N HIS A 47 -25.71 5.96 7.04
CA HIS A 47 -26.73 6.99 7.20
C HIS A 47 -26.13 8.42 7.12
N GLU A 48 -24.99 8.65 7.76
CA GLU A 48 -24.38 9.99 7.82
C GLU A 48 -23.52 10.35 6.61
N LYS A 49 -22.96 9.37 5.89
CA LYS A 49 -21.91 9.63 4.89
C LYS A 49 -22.27 9.23 3.47
N GLU A 50 -23.22 8.33 3.25
CA GLU A 50 -23.48 7.78 1.92
C GLU A 50 -23.89 8.84 0.91
N ALA A 51 -24.81 9.75 1.26
CA ALA A 51 -25.24 10.83 0.36
C ALA A 51 -24.07 11.75 -0.04
N ALA A 52 -23.23 12.15 0.93
CA ALA A 52 -22.05 12.98 0.66
C ALA A 52 -21.02 12.26 -0.23
N MET A 53 -20.83 10.95 -0.04
CA MET A 53 -19.95 10.16 -0.90
C MET A 53 -20.52 9.99 -2.30
N GLN A 54 -21.82 9.74 -2.46
CA GLN A 54 -22.47 9.67 -3.77
C GLN A 54 -22.27 10.98 -4.54
N HIS A 55 -22.47 12.12 -3.87
CA HIS A 55 -22.22 13.43 -4.46
C HIS A 55 -20.76 13.63 -4.86
N LEU A 56 -19.79 13.26 -4.00
CA LEU A 56 -18.37 13.31 -4.32
C LEU A 56 -18.02 12.48 -5.56
N PHE A 57 -18.57 11.27 -5.67
CA PHE A 57 -18.35 10.39 -6.82
C PHE A 57 -18.98 10.94 -8.10
N GLN A 58 -20.18 11.50 -7.99
CA GLN A 58 -20.88 12.17 -9.11
C GLN A 58 -20.09 13.38 -9.61
N GLN A 59 -19.59 14.24 -8.71
CA GLN A 59 -18.74 15.40 -9.06
C GLN A 59 -17.45 14.98 -9.77
N ARG A 60 -16.92 13.79 -9.47
CA ARG A 60 -15.73 13.23 -10.11
C ARG A 60 -16.03 12.44 -11.37
N ASN A 61 -17.32 12.28 -11.74
CA ASN A 61 -17.77 11.43 -12.84
C ASN A 61 -17.31 9.96 -12.71
N ILE A 62 -17.37 9.41 -11.49
CA ILE A 62 -16.94 8.04 -11.16
C ILE A 62 -18.14 7.27 -10.60
N PRO A 63 -18.40 6.02 -11.04
CA PRO A 63 -19.49 5.22 -10.49
C PRO A 63 -19.34 4.94 -8.98
N TYR A 64 -20.40 5.20 -8.23
CA TYR A 64 -20.56 4.77 -6.84
C TYR A 64 -21.46 3.52 -6.78
N PRO A 65 -21.14 2.50 -5.96
CA PRO A 65 -19.97 2.40 -5.10
C PRO A 65 -18.68 2.01 -5.86
N PRO A 66 -17.48 2.28 -5.30
CA PRO A 66 -16.23 1.89 -5.94
C PRO A 66 -16.05 0.38 -5.95
N ARG A 67 -15.65 -0.18 -7.09
CA ARG A 67 -15.34 -1.61 -7.18
C ARG A 67 -14.01 -1.97 -6.53
N ARG A 68 -13.02 -1.08 -6.61
CA ARG A 68 -11.69 -1.31 -6.06
C ARG A 68 -11.11 -0.02 -5.50
N ILE A 69 -10.51 -0.13 -4.31
CA ILE A 69 -9.77 0.94 -3.66
C ILE A 69 -8.33 0.53 -3.37
N PHE A 70 -7.49 1.53 -3.13
CA PHE A 70 -6.09 1.42 -2.72
C PHE A 70 -5.81 2.52 -1.68
N LEU A 71 -5.16 2.15 -0.59
CA LEU A 71 -4.80 3.07 0.49
C LEU A 71 -3.31 3.36 0.46
N ARG A 72 -2.91 4.63 0.59
CA ARG A 72 -1.50 5.00 0.70
C ARG A 72 -1.29 6.02 1.80
N ALA A 73 -0.48 5.64 2.79
CA ALA A 73 -0.14 6.50 3.91
C ALA A 73 1.30 7.02 3.80
N PHE A 74 1.49 8.25 4.26
CA PHE A 74 2.77 8.93 4.36
C PHE A 74 2.95 9.39 5.80
N LYS A 75 3.96 8.87 6.49
CA LYS A 75 4.19 9.15 7.90
C LYS A 75 4.53 10.62 8.09
N GLU A 76 5.61 11.11 7.49
CA GLU A 76 6.08 12.49 7.63
C GLU A 76 4.98 13.52 7.33
N GLU A 77 4.29 13.37 6.20
CA GLU A 77 3.21 14.26 5.79
C GLU A 77 1.92 14.10 6.60
N GLN A 78 1.82 13.05 7.44
CA GLN A 78 0.61 12.71 8.19
C GLN A 78 -0.62 12.62 7.28
N GLN A 79 -0.47 11.96 6.13
CA GLN A 79 -1.51 11.88 5.12
C GLN A 79 -1.85 10.43 4.78
N LEU A 80 -3.15 10.17 4.64
CA LEU A 80 -3.70 8.95 4.07
C LEU A 80 -4.48 9.30 2.79
N GLU A 81 -4.01 8.78 1.67
CA GLU A 81 -4.71 8.87 0.39
C GLU A 81 -5.60 7.64 0.17
N VAL A 82 -6.83 7.89 -0.28
CA VAL A 82 -7.72 6.87 -0.81
C VAL A 82 -7.81 7.03 -2.32
N TRP A 83 -7.40 5.98 -3.02
CA TRP A 83 -7.44 5.87 -4.47
C TRP A 83 -8.52 4.89 -4.89
N ILE A 84 -9.21 5.16 -6.00
CA ILE A 84 -10.26 4.28 -6.53
C ILE A 84 -9.98 3.91 -7.98
N GLN A 85 -10.46 2.75 -8.41
CA GLN A 85 -10.40 2.32 -9.80
C GLN A 85 -11.81 2.43 -10.43
N PRO A 86 -12.09 3.45 -11.27
CA PRO A 86 -13.45 3.71 -11.75
C PRO A 86 -14.02 2.57 -12.60
N LYS A 87 -13.16 1.94 -13.41
CA LYS A 87 -13.52 0.81 -14.28
C LYS A 87 -12.51 -0.31 -14.13
N ARG A 88 -12.94 -1.55 -14.40
CA ARG A 88 -12.02 -2.70 -14.39
C ARG A 88 -10.88 -2.42 -15.37
N ASN A 89 -9.64 -2.67 -14.95
CA ASN A 89 -8.43 -2.44 -15.74
C ASN A 89 -8.09 -0.99 -16.06
N HIS A 90 -8.70 -0.01 -15.40
CA HIS A 90 -8.28 1.39 -15.52
C HIS A 90 -7.17 1.75 -14.53
N ARG A 91 -6.60 2.94 -14.66
CA ARG A 91 -5.72 3.52 -13.64
C ARG A 91 -6.53 3.83 -12.37
N PHE A 92 -5.84 3.83 -11.24
CA PHE A 92 -6.38 4.36 -10.00
C PHE A 92 -6.31 5.88 -10.03
N GLU A 93 -7.36 6.51 -9.54
CA GLU A 93 -7.50 7.96 -9.45
C GLU A 93 -7.63 8.33 -7.97
N LEU A 94 -7.01 9.45 -7.58
CA LEU A 94 -7.09 9.94 -6.20
C LEU A 94 -8.51 10.42 -5.94
N LEU A 95 -9.18 9.80 -4.97
CA LEU A 95 -10.51 10.23 -4.55
C LEU A 95 -10.40 11.37 -3.53
N LYS A 96 -9.65 11.12 -2.45
CA LYS A 96 -9.53 12.03 -1.31
C LYS A 96 -8.27 11.74 -0.49
N THR A 97 -7.74 12.79 0.14
CA THR A 97 -6.65 12.71 1.12
C THR A 97 -7.21 13.09 2.49
N TYR A 98 -6.84 12.30 3.50
CA TYR A 98 -7.27 12.45 4.89
C TYR A 98 -6.04 12.70 5.77
N PRO A 99 -6.09 13.65 6.72
CA PRO A 99 -5.03 13.79 7.70
C PRO A 99 -5.05 12.61 8.68
N ILE A 100 -3.87 12.09 8.98
CA ILE A 100 -3.62 11.16 10.08
C ILE A 100 -3.51 12.02 11.35
N CYS A 101 -4.32 11.73 12.37
CA CYS A 101 -4.41 12.62 13.53
C CYS A 101 -3.10 12.77 14.31
N ARG A 102 -2.33 11.68 14.40
CA ARG A 102 -1.15 11.57 15.25
C ARG A 102 -0.26 10.45 14.72
N LEU A 103 1.05 10.69 14.71
CA LEU A 103 2.04 9.65 14.48
C LEU A 103 2.58 9.11 15.80
N SER A 104 3.05 7.87 15.75
CA SER A 104 3.84 7.28 16.81
C SER A 104 5.20 6.87 16.23
N GLY A 105 6.24 6.99 17.05
CA GLY A 105 7.61 6.66 16.66
C GLY A 105 8.26 7.69 15.73
N VAL A 106 9.35 7.27 15.09
CA VAL A 106 10.18 8.04 14.15
C VAL A 106 10.11 7.44 12.74
N LEU A 107 10.79 8.04 11.76
CA LEU A 107 10.94 7.43 10.42
C LEU A 107 11.71 6.11 10.52
N GLY A 108 11.23 5.10 9.79
CA GLY A 108 11.75 3.74 9.82
C GLY A 108 10.67 2.68 10.10
N PRO A 109 10.90 1.43 9.69
CA PRO A 109 9.93 0.36 9.82
C PRO A 109 9.78 -0.10 11.28
N LYS A 110 8.59 -0.59 11.60
CA LYS A 110 8.33 -1.38 12.81
C LYS A 110 9.12 -2.70 12.75
N ARG A 111 9.85 -3.04 13.81
CA ARG A 111 10.73 -4.22 13.88
C ARG A 111 10.57 -5.05 15.16
N ARG A 112 9.84 -4.58 16.16
CA ARG A 112 9.53 -5.31 17.41
C ARG A 112 8.24 -4.82 18.06
N ARG A 113 7.65 -5.63 18.95
CA ARG A 113 6.58 -5.15 19.85
C ARG A 113 7.11 -3.99 20.71
N GLY A 114 6.26 -2.99 20.95
CA GLY A 114 6.59 -1.89 21.85
C GLY A 114 7.58 -0.85 21.33
N ASP A 115 8.10 -0.96 20.10
CA ASP A 115 8.93 0.10 19.49
C ASP A 115 8.16 1.37 19.12
N LEU A 116 6.85 1.42 19.35
CA LEU A 116 5.95 2.54 19.03
C LEU A 116 5.98 2.96 17.55
N GLN A 117 6.54 2.15 16.66
CA GLN A 117 6.62 2.46 15.24
C GLN A 117 5.33 2.09 14.51
N VAL A 118 4.90 2.96 13.60
CA VAL A 118 4.00 2.58 12.50
C VAL A 118 4.83 1.82 11.46
N PRO A 119 4.36 0.64 10.96
CA PRO A 119 5.11 -0.13 9.98
C PRO A 119 5.21 0.58 8.63
N GLU A 120 6.31 0.36 7.92
CA GLU A 120 6.56 0.90 6.57
C GLU A 120 6.68 -0.26 5.59
N GLY A 121 6.11 -0.13 4.39
CA GLY A 121 6.10 -1.20 3.40
C GLY A 121 4.76 -1.41 2.69
N PHE A 122 4.55 -2.64 2.23
CA PHE A 122 3.43 -3.02 1.38
C PHE A 122 2.54 -4.04 2.08
N TYR A 123 1.30 -3.66 2.30
CA TYR A 123 0.32 -4.38 3.11
C TYR A 123 -1.03 -4.49 2.39
N TYR A 124 -2.00 -5.07 3.08
CA TYR A 124 -3.40 -5.06 2.71
C TYR A 124 -4.30 -5.11 3.93
N ILE A 125 -5.54 -4.64 3.77
CA ILE A 125 -6.59 -4.81 4.77
C ILE A 125 -6.99 -6.27 4.88
N ASN A 126 -6.83 -6.86 6.06
CA ASN A 126 -7.16 -8.25 6.35
C ASN A 126 -8.39 -8.42 7.25
N ARG A 127 -8.85 -7.35 7.91
CA ARG A 127 -9.89 -7.43 8.94
C ARG A 127 -10.73 -6.14 8.95
N PHE A 128 -12.02 -6.29 9.13
CA PHE A 128 -12.98 -5.20 9.35
C PHE A 128 -13.50 -5.34 10.78
N ASN A 129 -13.36 -4.29 11.59
CA ASN A 129 -13.72 -4.31 12.99
C ASN A 129 -14.76 -3.20 13.29
N PRO A 130 -16.06 -3.55 13.28
CA PRO A 130 -17.13 -2.61 13.55
C PRO A 130 -17.35 -2.33 15.05
N VAL A 131 -16.73 -3.12 15.93
CA VAL A 131 -16.82 -3.01 17.41
C VAL A 131 -15.49 -2.54 18.02
N SER A 132 -14.71 -1.78 17.26
CA SER A 132 -13.42 -1.23 17.68
C SER A 132 -13.54 -0.41 18.97
N ARG A 133 -12.50 -0.42 19.80
CA ARG A 133 -12.38 0.52 20.93
C ARG A 133 -12.20 1.98 20.47
N PHE A 134 -11.86 2.19 19.20
CA PHE A 134 -11.63 3.49 18.56
C PHE A 134 -12.65 3.73 17.42
N HIS A 135 -13.95 3.65 17.73
CA HIS A 135 -15.07 3.77 16.78
C HIS A 135 -15.21 2.65 15.73
N LEU A 136 -14.55 2.77 14.58
CA LEU A 136 -14.45 1.75 13.52
C LEU A 136 -12.97 1.50 13.22
N SER A 137 -12.61 0.29 12.76
CA SER A 137 -11.23 0.06 12.33
C SER A 137 -11.06 -1.00 11.23
N LEU A 138 -9.99 -0.83 10.44
CA LEU A 138 -9.54 -1.72 9.39
C LEU A 138 -8.16 -2.25 9.75
N GLY A 139 -8.05 -3.56 9.90
CA GLY A 139 -6.79 -4.23 10.25
C GLY A 139 -5.84 -4.31 9.06
N ILE A 140 -4.58 -3.98 9.28
CA ILE A 140 -3.48 -4.09 8.32
C ILE A 140 -2.76 -5.42 8.58
N ASN A 141 -2.37 -6.15 7.53
CA ASN A 141 -1.74 -7.47 7.65
C ASN A 141 -0.29 -7.47 8.17
N TYR A 142 0.10 -6.50 8.98
CA TYR A 142 1.38 -6.51 9.70
C TYR A 142 1.34 -7.56 10.83
N PRO A 143 2.43 -8.32 11.06
CA PRO A 143 3.66 -8.36 10.25
C PRO A 143 3.47 -9.12 8.93
N ASN A 144 3.95 -8.54 7.83
CA ASN A 144 3.96 -9.19 6.52
C ASN A 144 5.21 -10.10 6.37
N LYS A 145 5.39 -10.72 5.20
CA LYS A 145 6.53 -11.63 4.97
C LYS A 145 7.91 -10.94 5.11
N SER A 146 8.04 -9.69 4.68
CA SER A 146 9.28 -8.91 4.84
C SER A 146 9.53 -8.63 6.32
N ASP A 147 8.51 -8.21 7.06
CA ASP A 147 8.64 -7.91 8.49
C ASP A 147 9.06 -9.13 9.30
N LYS A 148 8.53 -10.31 8.95
CA LYS A 148 8.90 -11.58 9.58
C LYS A 148 10.36 -11.98 9.36
N ILE A 149 10.95 -11.57 8.24
CA ILE A 149 12.35 -11.89 7.91
C ILE A 149 13.31 -10.85 8.50
N LEU A 150 12.95 -9.56 8.44
CA LEU A 150 13.81 -8.44 8.84
C LEU A 150 13.62 -7.98 10.29
N GLY A 151 12.54 -8.43 10.93
CA GLY A 151 12.21 -8.14 12.32
C GLY A 151 13.13 -8.81 13.33
N ALA A 152 13.09 -8.34 14.58
CA ALA A 152 13.77 -9.03 15.65
C ALA A 152 13.20 -10.45 15.84
N TYR A 153 14.07 -11.43 16.11
CA TYR A 153 13.64 -12.77 16.48
C TYR A 153 12.76 -12.72 17.73
N GLY A 154 11.57 -13.32 17.67
CA GLY A 154 10.62 -13.40 18.78
C GLY A 154 9.29 -12.70 18.49
N ASP A 155 9.18 -11.42 18.85
CA ASP A 155 7.88 -10.73 18.92
C ASP A 155 7.86 -9.41 18.13
N LEU A 156 7.27 -9.45 16.94
CA LEU A 156 7.03 -8.28 16.08
C LEU A 156 5.87 -7.41 16.55
N GLY A 157 5.10 -7.89 17.52
CA GLY A 157 3.76 -7.42 17.80
C GLY A 157 2.77 -7.79 16.69
N GLY A 158 1.70 -7.01 16.61
CA GLY A 158 0.62 -7.18 15.65
C GLY A 158 -0.37 -6.04 15.79
N ASP A 159 -1.61 -6.28 15.37
CA ASP A 159 -2.73 -5.37 15.63
C ASP A 159 -2.48 -3.91 15.22
N ILE A 160 -1.95 -3.75 14.01
CA ILE A 160 -1.86 -2.46 13.35
C ILE A 160 -3.18 -2.22 12.61
N PHE A 161 -3.82 -1.08 12.90
CA PHE A 161 -5.09 -0.71 12.32
C PHE A 161 -5.05 0.71 11.76
N LEU A 162 -5.89 0.95 10.75
CA LEU A 162 -6.45 2.26 10.44
C LEU A 162 -7.76 2.40 11.21
N HIS A 163 -7.90 3.40 12.08
CA HIS A 163 -9.05 3.49 12.99
C HIS A 163 -9.49 4.93 13.29
N GLY A 164 -10.67 5.08 13.90
CA GLY A 164 -11.23 6.36 14.37
C GLY A 164 -10.52 6.96 15.58
N GLY A 165 -10.93 8.15 16.01
CA GLY A 165 -10.28 8.88 17.09
C GLY A 165 -8.85 9.33 16.76
N CYS A 166 -8.12 9.83 17.76
CA CYS A 166 -6.79 10.43 17.52
C CYS A 166 -5.70 9.94 18.51
N VAL A 167 -5.90 8.77 19.13
CA VAL A 167 -4.96 8.14 20.08
C VAL A 167 -4.30 6.93 19.44
N THR A 168 -2.98 6.79 19.55
CA THR A 168 -2.23 5.67 18.93
C THR A 168 -0.91 5.38 19.64
N THR A 169 -0.48 4.11 19.62
CA THR A 169 0.85 3.61 20.01
C THR A 169 1.50 2.78 18.90
N GLY A 170 1.14 3.06 17.63
CA GLY A 170 1.68 2.38 16.44
C GLY A 170 0.68 2.11 15.30
N CYS A 171 -0.58 2.52 15.45
CA CYS A 171 -1.62 2.48 14.42
C CYS A 171 -1.66 3.77 13.58
N LEU A 172 -2.52 3.80 12.56
CA LEU A 172 -2.85 4.97 11.75
C LEU A 172 -4.21 5.56 12.19
N PRO A 173 -4.25 6.47 13.19
CA PRO A 173 -5.50 7.09 13.60
C PRO A 173 -5.94 8.16 12.61
N VAL A 174 -7.22 8.17 12.27
CA VAL A 174 -7.93 9.25 11.60
C VAL A 174 -9.17 9.58 12.42
N THR A 175 -9.77 10.75 12.24
CA THR A 175 -10.96 11.12 13.01
C THR A 175 -12.13 10.14 12.79
N ASP A 176 -13.08 10.12 13.73
CA ASP A 176 -14.31 9.32 13.59
C ASP A 176 -15.08 9.68 12.30
N GLU A 177 -15.06 10.96 11.92
CA GLU A 177 -15.65 11.43 10.67
C GLU A 177 -15.01 10.80 9.43
N TYR A 178 -13.68 10.66 9.42
CA TYR A 178 -12.93 10.13 8.28
C TYR A 178 -12.95 8.61 8.24
N ILE A 179 -12.88 7.92 9.39
CA ILE A 179 -12.92 6.47 9.39
C ILE A 179 -14.27 5.93 8.91
N LYS A 180 -15.38 6.64 9.15
CA LYS A 180 -16.70 6.26 8.62
C LYS A 180 -16.67 6.15 7.09
N GLU A 181 -16.14 7.18 6.40
CA GLU A 181 -16.00 7.18 4.94
C GLU A 181 -15.10 6.03 4.46
N ILE A 182 -13.90 5.91 5.05
CA ILE A 182 -12.92 4.90 4.62
C ILE A 182 -13.42 3.47 4.87
N TYR A 183 -14.13 3.24 5.98
CA TYR A 183 -14.74 1.95 6.31
C TYR A 183 -15.79 1.57 5.28
N ILE A 184 -16.70 2.50 4.92
CA ILE A 184 -17.72 2.26 3.89
C ILE A 184 -17.07 1.92 2.55
N LEU A 185 -16.10 2.71 2.10
CA LEU A 185 -15.37 2.43 0.86
C LEU A 185 -14.72 1.03 0.87
N GLY A 186 -14.19 0.62 2.03
CA GLY A 186 -13.67 -0.73 2.23
C GLY A 186 -14.73 -1.82 2.15
N VAL A 187 -15.89 -1.62 2.78
CA VAL A 187 -17.03 -2.54 2.74
C VAL A 187 -17.54 -2.70 1.31
N GLU A 188 -17.72 -1.60 0.60
CA GLU A 188 -18.16 -1.59 -0.80
C GLU A 188 -17.16 -2.30 -1.72
N ALA A 189 -15.87 -2.02 -1.58
CA ALA A 189 -14.84 -2.68 -2.38
C ALA A 189 -14.78 -4.20 -2.11
N LYS A 190 -14.92 -4.61 -0.84
CA LYS A 190 -14.94 -6.02 -0.44
C LYS A 190 -16.20 -6.72 -0.98
N GLN A 191 -17.36 -6.08 -0.88
CA GLN A 191 -18.63 -6.53 -1.45
C GLN A 191 -18.51 -6.69 -2.98
N ALA A 192 -17.84 -5.77 -3.67
CA ALA A 192 -17.57 -5.82 -5.10
C ALA A 192 -16.50 -6.86 -5.52
N GLY A 193 -15.99 -7.65 -4.57
CA GLY A 193 -15.09 -8.78 -4.78
C GLY A 193 -13.60 -8.47 -4.57
N GLN A 194 -13.23 -7.28 -4.08
CA GLN A 194 -11.83 -6.98 -3.76
C GLN A 194 -11.39 -7.73 -2.48
N LYS A 195 -10.87 -8.95 -2.66
CA LYS A 195 -10.46 -9.82 -1.54
C LYS A 195 -9.40 -9.20 -0.63
N ARG A 196 -8.41 -8.50 -1.21
CA ARG A 196 -7.32 -7.79 -0.52
C ARG A 196 -7.29 -6.35 -1.01
N ILE A 197 -7.52 -5.42 -0.09
CA ILE A 197 -7.41 -3.98 -0.35
C ILE A 197 -5.96 -3.57 -0.08
N PRO A 198 -5.15 -3.21 -1.08
CA PRO A 198 -3.74 -2.90 -0.84
C PRO A 198 -3.60 -1.62 -0.01
N VAL A 199 -2.59 -1.61 0.85
CA VAL A 199 -2.21 -0.49 1.72
C VAL A 199 -0.70 -0.32 1.57
N HIS A 200 -0.23 0.84 1.12
CA HIS A 200 1.20 1.15 1.18
C HIS A 200 1.43 2.18 2.27
N ILE A 201 2.49 2.01 3.05
CA ILE A 201 2.86 2.94 4.10
C ILE A 201 4.30 3.35 3.85
N PHE A 202 4.53 4.63 3.57
CA PHE A 202 5.84 5.19 3.29
C PHE A 202 6.27 6.13 4.41
N PRO A 203 7.59 6.22 4.70
CA PRO A 203 8.11 7.19 5.65
C PRO A 203 7.80 8.62 5.21
N ILE A 204 7.99 8.92 3.92
CA ILE A 204 7.83 10.26 3.34
C ILE A 204 7.36 10.14 1.89
N ARG A 205 6.75 11.18 1.34
CA ARG A 205 6.49 11.28 -0.09
C ARG A 205 7.80 11.45 -0.86
N LEU A 206 8.12 10.45 -1.66
CA LEU A 206 9.29 10.47 -2.53
C LEU A 206 8.95 11.31 -3.78
N LYS A 207 8.92 12.64 -3.65
CA LYS A 207 8.80 13.54 -4.82
C LYS A 207 10.02 13.38 -5.74
N ASP A 208 9.99 13.98 -6.93
CA ASP A 208 11.08 14.02 -7.92
C ASP A 208 12.37 14.73 -7.45
N GLN A 209 12.77 14.56 -6.20
CA GLN A 209 14.16 14.19 -5.99
C GLN A 209 14.35 12.82 -6.66
N GLN A 210 14.59 12.83 -7.97
CA GLN A 210 15.66 11.95 -8.43
C GLN A 210 16.78 12.19 -7.41
N PRO A 211 17.27 11.18 -6.66
CA PRO A 211 18.59 11.34 -6.12
C PRO A 211 19.41 11.63 -7.37
N GLN A 212 19.87 12.88 -7.56
CA GLN A 212 20.61 13.22 -8.76
C GLN A 212 21.65 12.12 -8.88
N ALA A 213 21.56 11.35 -9.95
CA ALA A 213 22.74 10.63 -10.38
C ALA A 213 23.73 11.78 -10.57
N PRO A 214 24.80 11.88 -9.76
CA PRO A 214 25.88 12.76 -10.12
C PRO A 214 26.25 12.31 -11.54
N PRO A 215 26.61 13.28 -12.40
CA PRO A 215 26.66 13.12 -13.85
C PRO A 215 27.29 11.79 -14.23
N ALA A 216 26.81 11.16 -15.31
CA ALA A 216 27.07 9.75 -15.69
C ALA A 216 28.56 9.32 -15.73
N ASN A 217 29.50 10.25 -15.54
CA ASN A 217 30.93 10.05 -15.29
C ASN A 217 31.37 9.99 -13.81
N SER A 218 30.47 9.89 -12.82
CA SER A 218 30.86 10.01 -11.39
C SER A 218 30.39 8.89 -10.46
N ARG A 219 29.98 7.73 -10.99
CA ARG A 219 29.69 6.55 -10.15
C ARG A 219 30.37 5.27 -10.67
N GLN A 220 31.69 5.34 -10.79
CA GLN A 220 32.51 4.16 -10.53
C GLN A 220 32.76 4.10 -9.02
N ALA A 221 32.88 2.90 -8.44
CA ALA A 221 33.43 2.77 -7.10
C ALA A 221 34.73 3.60 -7.01
N PRO A 222 35.05 4.24 -5.88
CA PRO A 222 36.27 5.04 -5.79
C PRO A 222 37.43 4.17 -6.27
N SER A 223 38.25 4.70 -7.20
CA SER A 223 39.52 4.06 -7.53
C SER A 223 40.27 3.75 -6.23
N GLU A 224 41.22 2.82 -6.26
CA GLU A 224 41.96 2.46 -5.05
C GLU A 224 42.56 3.69 -4.33
N ASN A 225 42.93 4.71 -5.10
CA ASN A 225 43.37 6.02 -4.60
C ASN A 225 42.24 6.86 -3.99
N GLY A 226 41.05 6.90 -4.60
CA GLY A 226 39.87 7.53 -4.00
C GLY A 226 39.45 6.87 -2.68
N SER A 227 39.62 5.54 -2.57
CA SER A 227 39.35 4.81 -1.34
C SER A 227 40.35 5.13 -0.22
N LYS A 228 41.62 5.37 -0.56
CA LYS A 228 42.65 5.80 0.42
C LYS A 228 42.36 7.20 0.97
N ILE A 229 41.91 8.12 0.12
CA ILE A 229 41.57 9.50 0.52
C ILE A 229 40.39 9.51 1.50
N ILE A 230 39.32 8.75 1.22
CA ILE A 230 38.14 8.71 2.11
C ILE A 230 38.50 8.13 3.49
N ARG A 231 39.34 7.09 3.55
CA ARG A 231 39.85 6.54 4.83
C ARG A 231 40.69 7.55 5.61
N PHE A 232 41.52 8.32 4.90
CA PHE A 232 42.33 9.37 5.52
C PHE A 232 41.47 10.47 6.14
N VAL A 233 40.44 10.93 5.41
CA VAL A 233 39.49 11.94 5.92
C VAL A 233 38.68 11.41 7.11
N LEU A 234 38.23 10.15 7.08
CA LEU A 234 37.56 9.52 8.21
C LEU A 234 38.46 9.44 9.46
N ALA A 235 39.75 9.16 9.28
CA ALA A 235 40.72 9.13 10.39
C ALA A 235 40.97 10.52 10.99
N ILE A 236 40.97 11.57 10.16
CA ILE A 236 41.06 12.96 10.64
C ILE A 236 39.81 13.33 11.43
N ILE A 237 38.61 13.02 10.91
CA ILE A 237 37.35 13.28 11.62
C ILE A 237 37.34 12.56 12.97
N ASP A 238 37.79 11.30 13.02
CA ASP A 238 37.86 10.53 14.26
C ASP A 238 38.85 11.14 15.26
N ARG A 239 39.98 11.69 14.81
CA ARG A 239 40.93 12.42 15.67
C ARG A 239 40.39 13.76 16.15
N ILE A 240 39.74 14.54 15.28
CA ILE A 240 39.15 15.84 15.65
C ILE A 240 38.02 15.63 16.67
N ASN A 241 37.19 14.60 16.49
CA ASN A 241 36.10 14.29 17.40
C ASN A 241 36.57 13.84 18.80
N ILE A 242 37.81 13.32 18.92
CA ILE A 242 38.46 13.04 20.22
C ILE A 242 38.88 14.34 20.91
N ILE A 243 39.36 15.32 20.14
CA ILE A 243 39.89 16.59 20.67
C ILE A 243 38.75 17.58 20.96
N PHE A 244 37.69 17.58 20.15
CA PHE A 244 36.54 18.48 20.24
C PHE A 244 35.21 17.71 20.19
N PRO A 245 34.80 17.07 21.31
CA PRO A 245 33.64 16.19 21.34
C PRO A 245 32.29 16.92 21.16
N THR A 246 32.28 18.25 21.18
CA THR A 246 31.09 19.08 20.94
C THR A 246 30.78 19.28 19.46
N ILE A 247 31.69 18.93 18.55
CA ILE A 247 31.48 19.07 17.10
C ILE A 247 30.94 17.76 16.53
N ASN A 248 29.67 17.77 16.11
CA ASN A 248 28.99 16.58 15.61
C ASN A 248 29.30 16.32 14.12
N PHE A 249 30.21 15.39 13.85
CA PHE A 249 30.51 14.92 12.49
C PHE A 249 29.71 13.69 12.05
N LEU A 250 28.67 13.28 12.78
CA LEU A 250 27.94 12.02 12.52
C LEU A 250 27.33 11.96 11.12
N GLU A 251 26.81 13.08 10.63
CA GLU A 251 26.20 13.20 9.30
C GLU A 251 27.26 13.11 8.18
N LEU A 252 28.37 13.85 8.31
CA LEU A 252 29.49 13.81 7.35
C LEU A 252 30.18 12.44 7.36
N ARG A 253 30.34 11.83 8.53
CA ARG A 253 30.88 10.48 8.69
C ARG A 253 29.97 9.43 8.05
N GLY A 254 28.66 9.58 8.21
CA GLY A 254 27.65 8.75 7.53
C GLY A 254 27.79 8.85 6.01
N TYR A 255 27.83 10.08 5.49
CA TYR A 255 28.00 10.37 4.07
C TYR A 255 29.28 9.73 3.50
N LEU A 256 30.44 9.92 4.15
CA LEU A 256 31.72 9.39 3.68
C LEU A 256 31.79 7.86 3.74
N LYS A 257 31.16 7.23 4.76
CA LYS A 257 31.04 5.76 4.83
C LYS A 257 30.16 5.22 3.71
N ASP A 258 29.07 5.91 3.37
CA ASP A 258 28.16 5.49 2.29
C ASP A 258 28.83 5.54 0.90
N GLN A 259 29.79 6.45 0.68
CA GLN A 259 30.60 6.50 -0.56
C GLN A 259 31.57 5.31 -0.71
N MET A 260 31.85 4.57 0.38
CA MET A 260 32.72 3.39 0.37
C MET A 260 31.96 2.07 0.18
N LEU A 261 30.62 2.07 0.13
CA LEU A 261 29.83 0.85 0.13
C LEU A 261 29.70 0.23 -1.28
N PRO A 262 30.12 -1.03 -1.46
CA PRO A 262 29.79 -1.79 -2.67
C PRO A 262 28.26 -1.95 -2.80
N GLN A 263 27.74 -1.89 -4.03
CA GLN A 263 26.32 -2.07 -4.41
C GLN A 263 25.69 -3.43 -4.03
N GLN A 264 26.31 -4.22 -3.17
CA GLN A 264 25.79 -5.48 -2.65
C GLN A 264 26.15 -5.62 -1.17
N SER A 265 25.43 -4.88 -0.32
CA SER A 265 25.33 -5.19 1.12
C SER A 265 24.15 -4.42 1.71
N PHE A 266 23.01 -5.09 1.89
CA PHE A 266 21.84 -4.53 2.57
C PHE A 266 22.03 -4.64 4.09
N LYS A 267 22.50 -3.57 4.73
CA LYS A 267 22.40 -3.36 6.18
C LYS A 267 22.14 -1.88 6.45
N GLY A 268 20.87 -1.46 6.58
CA GLY A 268 20.52 -0.10 7.03
C GLY A 268 19.25 0.51 6.42
N LEU A 269 18.86 1.68 6.95
CA LEU A 269 17.66 2.43 6.56
C LEU A 269 17.69 2.91 5.09
N SER A 270 18.85 3.32 4.59
CA SER A 270 19.04 3.79 3.20
C SER A 270 18.68 2.71 2.16
N GLY A 271 19.16 1.48 2.35
CA GLY A 271 18.80 0.35 1.48
C GLY A 271 17.29 0.08 1.52
N PHE A 272 16.70 0.07 2.72
CA PHE A 272 15.26 -0.14 2.87
C PHE A 272 14.44 0.92 2.12
N LEU A 273 14.80 2.20 2.22
CA LEU A 273 14.17 3.29 1.47
C LEU A 273 14.29 3.08 -0.04
N ALA A 274 15.46 2.69 -0.55
CA ALA A 274 15.66 2.39 -1.96
C ALA A 274 14.77 1.22 -2.43
N ASN A 275 14.52 0.23 -1.57
CA ASN A 275 13.61 -0.87 -1.87
C ASN A 275 12.13 -0.42 -1.90
N LEU A 276 11.70 0.42 -0.95
CA LEU A 276 10.36 1.01 -0.97
C LEU A 276 10.14 1.88 -2.21
N ARG A 277 11.15 2.67 -2.60
CA ARG A 277 11.10 3.59 -3.75
C ARG A 277 10.72 2.89 -5.05
N GLN A 278 11.20 1.67 -5.28
CA GLN A 278 10.84 0.91 -6.49
C GLN A 278 9.31 0.67 -6.62
N GLY A 279 8.65 0.32 -5.51
CA GLY A 279 7.20 0.12 -5.51
C GLY A 279 6.42 1.44 -5.54
N TYR A 280 6.97 2.49 -4.91
CA TYR A 280 6.45 3.85 -4.99
C TYR A 280 6.46 4.37 -6.44
N ASP A 281 7.62 4.35 -7.10
CA ASP A 281 7.83 4.81 -8.48
C ASP A 281 6.97 4.01 -9.46
N PHE A 282 6.81 2.70 -9.24
CA PHE A 282 5.91 1.88 -10.04
C PHE A 282 4.48 2.42 -10.00
N PHE A 283 3.97 2.74 -8.80
CA PHE A 283 2.62 3.27 -8.66
C PHE A 283 2.50 4.67 -9.26
N GLU A 284 3.48 5.55 -9.07
CA GLU A 284 3.48 6.89 -9.67
C GLU A 284 3.41 6.83 -11.20
N ALA A 285 4.23 5.96 -11.83
CA ALA A 285 4.28 5.84 -13.28
C ALA A 285 3.03 5.20 -13.90
N HIS A 286 2.42 4.21 -13.21
CA HIS A 286 1.36 3.39 -13.81
C HIS A 286 -0.03 3.64 -13.23
N ARG A 287 -0.10 4.31 -12.07
CA ARG A 287 -1.32 4.46 -11.25
C ARG A 287 -2.01 3.12 -11.00
N VAL A 288 -1.23 2.07 -10.76
CA VAL A 288 -1.71 0.72 -10.42
C VAL A 288 -0.79 0.14 -9.36
N PRO A 289 -1.30 -0.37 -8.21
CA PRO A 289 -0.44 -0.98 -7.20
C PRO A 289 0.31 -2.19 -7.78
N PRO A 290 1.64 -2.28 -7.59
CA PRO A 290 2.45 -3.37 -8.11
C PRO A 290 2.06 -4.72 -7.48
N ALA A 291 2.41 -5.82 -8.16
CA ALA A 291 2.41 -7.12 -7.49
C ALA A 291 3.69 -7.21 -6.65
N VAL A 292 3.52 -7.31 -5.32
CA VAL A 292 4.63 -7.35 -4.36
C VAL A 292 4.92 -8.80 -4.00
N ASN A 293 6.19 -9.20 -4.10
CA ASN A 293 6.73 -10.43 -3.55
C ASN A 293 7.86 -10.08 -2.57
N VAL A 294 8.23 -11.04 -1.72
CA VAL A 294 9.34 -10.90 -0.77
C VAL A 294 10.26 -12.10 -0.94
N ASP A 295 11.54 -11.84 -1.14
CA ASP A 295 12.57 -12.88 -1.29
C ASP A 295 12.98 -13.50 0.06
N LYS A 296 14.02 -14.33 0.07
CA LYS A 296 14.52 -15.00 1.28
C LYS A 296 15.21 -14.06 2.27
N ASN A 297 15.59 -12.86 1.82
CA ASN A 297 16.27 -11.84 2.63
C ASN A 297 15.30 -10.76 3.12
N GLY A 298 14.00 -10.91 2.86
CA GLY A 298 12.99 -9.92 3.26
C GLY A 298 12.90 -8.72 2.31
N VAL A 299 13.58 -8.74 1.16
CA VAL A 299 13.57 -7.64 0.20
C VAL A 299 12.33 -7.74 -0.69
N TYR A 300 11.63 -6.62 -0.87
CA TYR A 300 10.49 -6.55 -1.78
C TYR A 300 10.96 -6.65 -3.23
N SER A 301 10.25 -7.43 -4.03
CA SER A 301 10.39 -7.44 -5.48
C SER A 301 9.05 -7.14 -6.14
N PHE A 302 9.08 -6.31 -7.17
CA PHE A 302 7.88 -5.80 -7.83
C PHE A 302 7.79 -6.42 -9.22
N ARG A 303 6.69 -7.12 -9.48
CA ARG A 303 6.36 -7.60 -10.84
C ARG A 303 5.28 -6.73 -11.44
N LYS A 304 5.37 -6.51 -12.75
CA LYS A 304 4.20 -6.07 -13.52
C LYS A 304 3.10 -7.09 -13.29
N ARG A 305 1.96 -6.69 -12.69
CA ARG A 305 0.74 -7.50 -12.77
C ARG A 305 0.53 -7.83 -14.24
N ARG A 306 0.16 -9.07 -14.57
CA ARG A 306 -0.26 -9.41 -15.94
C ARG A 306 -1.47 -8.52 -16.26
N LEU A 307 -1.22 -7.40 -16.91
CA LEU A 307 -2.23 -6.42 -17.29
C LEU A 307 -3.25 -7.17 -18.13
N GLN A 308 -4.53 -7.09 -17.75
CA GLN A 308 -5.60 -7.65 -18.59
C GLN A 308 -5.50 -7.01 -19.99
N ARG A 309 -5.85 -7.75 -21.05
CA ARG A 309 -5.60 -7.37 -22.45
C ARG A 309 -5.94 -5.90 -22.77
N GLY A 310 -7.00 -5.35 -22.18
CA GLY A 310 -7.42 -3.94 -22.36
C GLY A 310 -6.44 -2.87 -21.82
N LEU A 311 -5.74 -3.11 -20.71
CA LEU A 311 -4.77 -2.11 -20.17
C LEU A 311 -3.44 -2.12 -20.95
N ARG A 312 -3.19 -3.17 -21.75
CA ARG A 312 -2.04 -3.21 -22.67
C ARG A 312 -2.17 -2.23 -23.84
N SER A 313 -3.39 -1.95 -24.34
CA SER A 313 -3.55 -0.97 -25.43
C SER A 313 -3.37 0.47 -24.93
N ILE A 314 -3.90 0.79 -23.74
CA ILE A 314 -3.75 2.12 -23.12
C ILE A 314 -2.28 2.47 -22.85
N LEU A 315 -1.47 1.49 -22.47
CA LEU A 315 -0.04 1.69 -22.21
C LEU A 315 0.84 1.66 -23.48
N LYS A 316 0.33 1.15 -24.61
CA LYS A 316 1.03 1.29 -25.91
C LYS A 316 1.00 2.74 -26.41
N ASN A 317 -0.05 3.49 -26.07
CA ASN A 317 -0.24 4.88 -26.52
C ASN A 317 0.44 5.92 -25.62
N ASN A 318 1.14 5.49 -24.56
CA ASN A 318 1.95 6.35 -23.69
C ASN A 318 3.25 5.60 -23.33
N PRO A 319 4.25 5.59 -24.23
CA PRO A 319 5.45 4.80 -24.07
C PRO A 319 6.31 5.28 -22.89
N ILE A 320 6.94 4.29 -22.24
CA ILE A 320 7.79 4.44 -21.05
C ILE A 320 9.16 5.01 -21.49
N PRO A 321 9.72 6.04 -20.82
CA PRO A 321 11.14 6.36 -20.99
C PRO A 321 11.99 5.20 -20.45
N PRO A 322 13.03 4.75 -21.15
CA PRO A 322 13.72 3.50 -20.83
C PRO A 322 14.44 3.59 -19.48
N GLY A 323 13.85 3.00 -18.44
CA GLY A 323 14.57 2.61 -17.24
C GLY A 323 15.45 1.39 -17.57
N LYS A 324 16.76 1.48 -17.29
CA LYS A 324 17.73 0.39 -17.46
C LYS A 324 17.33 -0.82 -16.58
N PHE A 325 16.48 -1.69 -17.11
CA PHE A 325 16.30 -3.04 -16.60
C PHE A 325 17.43 -3.90 -17.16
N LEU A 326 18.29 -4.40 -16.27
CA LEU A 326 19.28 -5.42 -16.59
C LEU A 326 18.56 -6.64 -17.20
N ARG A 327 18.73 -6.81 -18.52
CA ARG A 327 18.44 -8.06 -19.21
C ARG A 327 19.45 -9.09 -18.70
N LYS A 328 19.03 -10.07 -17.92
CA LYS A 328 19.80 -11.31 -17.80
C LYS A 328 19.47 -12.20 -19.01
N GLY A 329 20.50 -12.37 -19.84
CA GLY A 329 20.87 -13.54 -20.63
C GLY A 329 19.74 -14.33 -21.29
N ALA A 330 19.60 -14.14 -22.60
CA ALA A 330 19.16 -15.19 -23.50
C ALA A 330 20.26 -15.41 -24.54
N ARG A 331 20.46 -16.70 -24.88
CA ARG A 331 21.35 -17.28 -25.92
C ARG A 331 22.78 -17.55 -25.44
N ALA A 332 23.41 -18.68 -25.79
CA ALA A 332 23.13 -19.65 -26.86
C ALA A 332 22.74 -21.03 -26.32
#